data_AF-A0A258UAP7-F1
#
_entry.id   AF-A0A258UAP7-F1
#
_cell.length_a   1.000
_cell.length_b   1.000
_cell.length_c   1.000
_cell.angle_alpha   90.00
_cell.angle_beta   90.00
_cell.angle_gamma   90.00
#
_symmetry.space_group_name_H-M   'P 1'
#
loop_
_entity.id
_entity.type
_entity.pdbx_description
1 polymer ?
#
loop_
_entity_poly.entity_id
_entity_poly.type
_entity_poly.pdbx_seq_one_letter_code
_entity_poly.pdbx_strand_id
1 'polypeptide(L)'
;MSTTNKTNPLFSKENFILMLVGGIVIALGMFLMSGGKSEDPNVFANNEVYSSTRITVAPILIVVGLLIEVYAIFKKPKTTA
;
A
#
# COMPACT_ATOMS: atom_id res chain seq x y z
N MET A 1 -29.35 9.77 32.44
CA MET A 1 -28.27 10.49 31.72
C MET A 1 -27.70 9.58 30.64
N SER A 2 -28.08 9.78 29.38
CA SER A 2 -27.46 9.06 28.26
C SER A 2 -26.18 9.81 27.88
N THR A 3 -25.02 9.33 28.33
CA THR A 3 -23.72 9.88 27.95
C THR A 3 -23.47 9.56 26.48
N THR A 4 -23.85 10.47 25.58
CA THR A 4 -23.43 10.42 24.18
C THR A 4 -21.93 10.69 24.13
N ASN A 5 -21.14 9.63 24.21
CA ASN A 5 -19.71 9.65 23.91
C ASN A 5 -19.57 10.02 22.42
N LYS A 6 -19.37 11.30 22.12
CA LYS A 6 -18.93 11.72 20.80
C LYS A 6 -17.52 11.20 20.60
N THR A 7 -17.39 10.06 19.95
CA THR A 7 -16.11 9.56 19.44
C THR A 7 -15.65 10.52 18.35
N ASN A 8 -14.79 11.47 18.71
CA ASN A 8 -14.10 12.28 17.72
C ASN A 8 -13.20 11.33 16.92
N PRO A 9 -13.41 11.17 15.60
CA PRO A 9 -12.59 10.28 14.81
C PRO A 9 -11.14 10.82 14.79
N LEU A 10 -10.18 9.93 15.08
CA LEU A 10 -8.73 10.26 15.09
C LEU A 10 -8.23 10.72 13.72
N PHE A 11 -8.87 10.27 12.64
CA PHE A 11 -8.54 10.60 11.27
C PHE A 11 -9.73 11.23 10.55
N SER A 12 -9.49 12.22 9.70
CA SER A 12 -10.53 12.74 8.81
C SER A 12 -10.87 11.74 7.71
N LYS A 13 -12.02 11.92 7.06
CA LYS A 13 -12.39 11.14 5.85
C LYS A 13 -11.31 11.22 4.78
N GLU A 14 -10.66 12.38 4.63
CA GLU A 14 -9.61 12.60 3.63
C GLU A 14 -8.36 11.76 3.93
N ASN A 15 -7.97 11.65 5.19
CA ASN A 15 -6.88 10.77 5.62
C ASN A 15 -7.20 9.31 5.32
N PHE A 16 -8.42 8.87 5.63
CA PHE A 16 -8.83 7.49 5.40
C PHE A 16 -8.82 7.13 3.90
N ILE A 17 -9.21 8.05 3.03
CA ILE A 17 -9.11 7.88 1.57
C ILE A 17 -7.64 7.77 1.14
N LEU A 18 -6.75 8.62 1.67
CA LEU A 18 -5.32 8.55 1.36
C LEU A 18 -4.66 7.25 1.84
N MET A 19 -5.03 6.76 3.03
CA MET A 19 -4.60 5.45 3.51
C MET A 19 -5.09 4.33 2.58
N LEU A 20 -6.36 4.36 2.17
CA LEU A 20 -6.89 3.35 1.24
C LEU A 20 -6.14 3.35 -0.10
N VAL A 21 -5.78 4.52 -0.61
CA VAL A 21 -4.94 4.66 -1.82
C VAL A 21 -3.54 4.09 -1.58
N GLY A 22 -2.89 4.42 -0.46
CA GLY A 22 -1.59 3.87 -0.07
C GLY A 22 -1.60 2.35 0.00
N GLY A 23 -2.60 1.77 0.67
CA GLY A 23 -2.81 0.33 0.75
C GLY A 23 -3.00 -0.34 -0.61
N ILE A 24 -3.74 0.27 -1.55
CA ILE A 24 -3.88 -0.26 -2.92
C ILE A 24 -2.54 -0.26 -3.64
N VAL A 25 -1.73 0.79 -3.51
CA VAL A 25 -0.40 0.88 -4.13
C VAL A 25 0.53 -0.21 -3.59
N ILE A 26 0.52 -0.45 -2.27
CA ILE A 26 1.28 -1.54 -1.65
C ILE A 26 0.79 -2.89 -2.17
N ALA A 27 -0.52 -3.11 -2.21
CA ALA A 27 -1.11 -4.35 -2.72
C ALA A 27 -0.72 -4.64 -4.18
N LEU A 28 -0.69 -3.60 -5.03
CA LEU A 28 -0.21 -3.71 -6.41
C LEU A 28 1.27 -4.06 -6.48
N GLY A 29 2.11 -3.45 -5.65
CA GLY A 29 3.54 -3.79 -5.55
C GLY A 29 3.75 -5.25 -5.13
N MET A 30 3.03 -5.70 -4.11
CA MET A 30 3.05 -7.11 -3.65
C MET A 30 2.52 -8.06 -4.72
N PHE A 31 1.48 -7.67 -5.46
CA PHE A 31 0.94 -8.45 -6.57
C PHE A 31 1.97 -8.63 -7.69
N LEU A 32 2.69 -7.58 -8.08
CA LEU A 32 3.76 -7.67 -9.09
C LEU A 32 4.89 -8.61 -8.65
N MET A 33 5.16 -8.74 -7.34
CA MET A 33 6.15 -9.70 -6.83
C MET A 33 5.70 -11.16 -7.02
N SER A 34 4.40 -11.46 -6.95
CA SER A 34 3.85 -12.83 -6.87
C SER A 34 4.03 -13.73 -8.10
N GLY A 35 4.35 -13.17 -9.28
CA GLY A 35 4.59 -13.98 -10.49
C GLY A 35 5.97 -14.69 -10.52
N GLY A 36 6.32 -15.26 -11.68
CA GLY A 36 7.67 -15.84 -11.92
C GLY A 36 7.83 -17.25 -11.38
N LYS A 37 6.71 -17.87 -11.02
CA LYS A 37 6.64 -19.28 -10.69
C LYS A 37 6.75 -20.08 -11.99
N SER A 38 7.86 -20.77 -12.16
CA SER A 38 8.07 -21.68 -13.30
C SER A 38 7.00 -22.78 -13.27
N GLU A 39 6.37 -23.06 -14.41
CA GLU A 39 5.39 -24.14 -14.55
C GLU A 39 6.03 -25.53 -14.40
N ASP A 40 7.32 -25.65 -14.73
CA ASP A 40 8.10 -26.87 -14.56
C ASP A 40 9.25 -26.65 -13.55
N PRO A 41 9.25 -27.33 -12.39
CA PRO A 41 10.29 -27.17 -11.36
C PRO A 41 11.69 -27.61 -11.82
N ASN A 42 11.80 -28.29 -12.98
CA ASN A 42 13.09 -28.69 -13.57
C ASN A 42 13.65 -27.67 -14.58
N VAL A 43 12.86 -26.66 -14.95
CA VAL A 43 13.25 -25.63 -15.93
C VAL A 43 13.31 -24.28 -15.23
N PHE A 44 14.52 -23.74 -15.06
CA PHE A 44 14.70 -22.38 -14.54
C PHE A 44 14.42 -21.35 -15.63
N ALA A 45 13.20 -20.80 -15.63
CA ALA A 45 12.83 -19.65 -16.47
C ALA A 45 13.52 -18.37 -15.96
N ASN A 46 14.82 -18.23 -16.24
CA ASN A 46 15.66 -17.11 -15.79
C ASN A 46 15.04 -15.74 -16.08
N ASN A 47 14.36 -15.58 -17.23
CA ASN A 47 13.71 -14.33 -17.63
C ASN A 47 12.53 -13.93 -16.71
N GLU A 48 11.81 -14.91 -16.15
CA GLU A 48 10.65 -14.66 -15.32
C GLU A 48 11.00 -14.41 -13.85
N VAL A 49 12.09 -15.04 -13.40
CA VAL A 49 12.67 -14.87 -12.06
C VAL A 49 13.43 -13.54 -11.97
N TYR A 50 14.30 -13.23 -12.94
CA TYR A 50 15.10 -12.00 -12.99
C TYR A 50 14.42 -10.87 -13.77
N SER A 51 13.09 -10.79 -13.70
CA SER A 51 12.39 -9.66 -14.31
C SER A 51 12.67 -8.37 -13.55
N SER A 52 13.16 -7.35 -14.25
CA SER A 52 13.37 -5.99 -13.71
C SER A 52 12.11 -5.41 -13.06
N THR A 53 10.92 -5.86 -13.51
CA THR A 53 9.64 -5.49 -12.91
C THR A 53 9.51 -6.00 -11.48
N ARG A 54 9.97 -7.22 -11.21
CA ARG A 54 9.82 -7.88 -9.91
C ARG A 54 10.88 -7.43 -8.89
N ILE A 55 12.11 -7.23 -9.38
CA ILE A 55 13.26 -6.87 -8.53
C ILE A 55 13.33 -5.37 -8.27
N THR A 56 12.94 -4.54 -9.24
CA THR A 56 13.12 -3.08 -9.15
C THR A 56 11.79 -2.35 -9.03
N VAL A 57 10.86 -2.59 -9.96
CA VAL A 57 9.60 -1.81 -10.01
C VAL A 57 8.71 -2.14 -8.81
N ALA A 58 8.58 -3.42 -8.46
CA ALA A 58 7.71 -3.84 -7.37
C ALA A 58 8.16 -3.33 -5.99
N PRO A 59 9.45 -3.42 -5.58
CA PRO A 59 9.90 -2.82 -4.33
C PRO A 59 9.76 -1.30 -4.30
N ILE A 60 10.02 -0.62 -5.42
CA ILE A 60 9.82 0.84 -5.51
C ILE A 60 8.35 1.20 -5.29
N LEU A 61 7.41 0.47 -5.90
CA LEU A 61 5.97 0.70 -5.69
C LEU A 61 5.57 0.50 -4.23
N ILE A 62 6.09 -0.53 -3.56
CA ILE A 62 5.81 -0.76 -2.13
C ILE A 62 6.35 0.41 -1.30
N VAL A 63 7.57 0.88 -1.55
CA VAL A 63 8.16 2.02 -0.85
C VAL A 63 7.33 3.29 -1.08
N VAL A 64 6.89 3.56 -2.31
CA VAL A 64 6.01 4.69 -2.61
C VAL A 64 4.69 4.57 -1.85
N GLY A 65 4.08 3.38 -1.81
CA GLY A 65 2.87 3.12 -1.04
C GLY A 65 3.06 3.37 0.46
N LEU A 66 4.19 2.94 1.03
CA LEU A 66 4.53 3.21 2.43
C LEU A 66 4.74 4.71 2.70
N LEU A 67 5.35 5.46 1.77
CA LEU A 67 5.48 6.91 1.90
C LEU A 67 4.12 7.61 1.88
N ILE A 68 3.18 7.14 1.05
CA ILE A 68 1.80 7.64 1.02
C ILE A 68 1.11 7.36 2.37
N GLU A 69 1.27 6.17 2.94
CA GLU A 69 0.70 5.82 4.25
C GLU A 69 1.28 6.70 5.37
N VAL A 70 2.60 6.89 5.40
CA VAL A 70 3.24 7.81 6.35
C VAL A 70 2.64 9.21 6.19
N TYR A 71 2.54 9.73 4.97
CA TYR A 71 1.92 11.03 4.74
C TYR A 71 0.45 11.06 5.19
N ALA A 72 -0.34 10.03 4.90
CA ALA A 72 -1.75 9.95 5.23
C ALA A 72 -2.00 9.91 6.75
N ILE A 73 -1.14 9.21 7.51
CA ILE A 73 -1.20 9.13 8.97
C ILE A 73 -0.78 10.46 9.61
N PHE A 74 0.30 11.07 9.13
CA PHE A 74 0.83 12.33 9.68
C PHE A 74 0.05 13.58 9.23
N LYS A 75 -0.73 13.49 8.14
CA LYS A 75 -1.57 14.59 7.67
C LYS A 75 -2.55 14.97 8.77
N LYS A 76 -2.37 16.14 9.37
CA LYS A 76 -3.33 16.61 10.39
C LYS A 76 -4.69 16.78 9.73
N PRO A 77 -5.78 16.27 10.33
CA PRO A 77 -7.12 16.52 9.82
C PRO A 77 -7.31 18.04 9.76
N LYS A 78 -7.76 18.58 8.62
CA LYS A 78 -8.22 19.97 8.56
C LYS A 78 -9.39 20.06 9.53
N THR A 79 -9.16 20.66 10.70
CA THR A 79 -10.23 21.12 11.57
C THR A 79 -10.98 22.17 10.76
N THR A 80 -12.04 21.77 10.07
CA THR A 80 -13.06 22.71 9.64
C THR A 80 -13.62 23.28 10.93
N ALA A 81 -13.18 24.50 11.26
CA ALA A 81 -13.72 25.29 12.36
C ALA A 81 -15.23 25.50 12.18
#